data_AF-A0A9W3X3T4-F1
#
_entry.id   AF-A0A9W3X3T4-F1
#
_cell.length_a   1.000
_cell.length_b   1.000
_cell.length_c   1.000
_cell.angle_alpha   90.00
_cell.angle_beta   90.00
_cell.angle_gamma   90.00
#
_symmetry.space_group_name_H-M   'P 1'
#
loop_
_entity.id
_entity.type
_entity.pdbx_description
1 polymer ?
#
loop_
_entity_poly.entity_id
_entity_poly.type
_entity_poly.pdbx_seq_one_letter_code
_entity_poly.pdbx_strand_id
1 'polypeptide(L)'
;MKGTTADLNKFNQKVVTSIREVDKETPIILDSSLYATPWAFKYLEPVNDNKTLYAFHMYEPYELTNQGERQNKEYQYPGSVKVGDSETPMMWDKDGLNKFLQPVQDWSKNLFRIYGIICTKKDIFYDT
;
A
#
# COMPACT_ATOMS: atom_id res chain seq x y z
N MET A 1 10.43 12.57 6.49
CA MET A 1 11.81 13.09 6.27
C MET A 1 12.68 12.58 7.40
N LYS A 2 13.79 11.91 7.10
CA LYS A 2 14.62 11.28 8.14
C LYS A 2 15.16 12.32 9.12
N GLY A 3 15.03 12.06 10.40
CA GLY A 3 15.54 12.93 11.47
C GLY A 3 14.65 14.13 11.84
N THR A 4 13.51 14.33 11.18
CA THR A 4 12.57 15.42 11.53
C THR A 4 11.40 14.92 12.39
N THR A 5 10.51 15.81 12.81
CA THR A 5 9.24 15.44 13.46
C THR A 5 8.30 14.65 12.54
N ALA A 6 8.51 14.71 11.23
CA ALA A 6 7.78 13.95 10.22
C ALA A 6 8.52 12.66 9.78
N ASP A 7 9.36 12.11 10.67
CA ASP A 7 10.04 10.83 10.45
C ASP A 7 9.12 9.67 10.88
N LEU A 8 8.46 9.04 9.90
CA LEU A 8 7.56 7.92 10.13
C LEU A 8 8.29 6.71 10.75
N ASN A 9 9.53 6.43 10.37
CA ASN A 9 10.25 5.26 10.88
C ASN A 9 10.58 5.45 12.37
N LYS A 10 11.03 6.65 12.74
CA LYS A 10 11.27 7.01 14.15
C LYS A 10 9.97 6.99 14.96
N PHE A 11 8.88 7.49 14.39
CA PHE A 11 7.56 7.47 15.02
C PHE A 11 7.09 6.03 15.27
N ASN A 12 7.12 5.17 14.24
CA ASN A 12 6.71 3.77 14.31
C ASN A 12 7.49 3.00 15.38
N GLN A 13 8.83 3.15 15.40
CA GLN A 13 9.65 2.50 16.42
C GLN A 13 9.27 2.94 17.83
N LYS A 14 9.01 4.24 18.04
CA LYS A 14 8.61 4.77 19.35
C LYS A 14 7.25 4.21 19.78
N VAL A 15 6.26 4.22 18.89
CA VAL A 15 4.91 3.72 19.20
C VAL A 15 4.94 2.24 19.54
N VAL A 16 5.62 1.42 18.75
CA VAL A 16 5.72 -0.03 19.00
C VAL A 16 6.41 -0.30 20.33
N THR A 17 7.53 0.37 20.63
CA THR A 17 8.20 0.23 21.93
C THR A 17 7.25 0.58 23.08
N SER A 18 6.54 1.71 23.01
CA SER A 18 5.60 2.12 24.07
C SER A 18 4.40 1.17 24.23
N ILE A 19 3.89 0.60 23.13
CA ILE A 19 2.84 -0.43 23.23
C ILE A 19 3.39 -1.68 23.92
N ARG A 20 4.61 -2.10 23.59
CA ARG A 20 5.25 -3.31 24.16
C ARG A 20 5.65 -3.17 25.63
N GLU A 21 5.69 -1.97 26.18
CA GLU A 21 5.82 -1.73 27.62
C GLU A 21 4.58 -2.21 28.41
N VAL A 22 3.39 -2.20 27.78
CA VAL A 22 2.11 -2.55 28.43
C VAL A 22 1.47 -3.83 27.87
N ASP A 23 1.66 -4.14 26.59
CA ASP A 23 1.09 -5.30 25.91
C ASP A 23 2.12 -5.96 24.99
N LYS A 24 2.58 -7.15 25.40
CA LYS A 24 3.62 -7.93 24.70
C LYS A 24 3.07 -8.86 23.61
N GLU A 25 1.76 -9.01 23.51
CA GLU A 25 1.14 -10.11 22.78
C GLU A 25 0.32 -9.65 21.57
N THR A 26 -0.39 -8.54 21.67
CA THR A 26 -1.29 -8.10 20.60
C THR A 26 -0.51 -7.75 19.32
N PRO A 27 -0.86 -8.31 18.15
CA PRO A 27 -0.26 -7.91 16.88
C PRO A 27 -0.49 -6.43 16.58
N ILE A 28 0.53 -5.76 16.01
CA ILE A 28 0.45 -4.36 15.61
C ILE A 28 0.49 -4.31 14.08
N ILE A 29 -0.41 -3.52 13.47
CA ILE A 29 -0.37 -3.26 12.03
C ILE A 29 0.15 -1.84 11.83
N LEU A 30 1.19 -1.70 11.01
CA LEU A 30 1.73 -0.41 10.59
C LEU A 30 1.49 -0.19 9.10
N ASP A 31 0.80 0.89 8.77
CA ASP A 31 0.64 1.33 7.39
C ASP A 31 1.93 1.97 6.86
N SER A 32 2.13 1.88 5.54
CA SER A 32 3.13 2.71 4.87
C SER A 32 2.75 4.20 4.88
N SER A 33 3.69 5.06 4.51
CA SER A 33 3.42 6.52 4.42
C SER A 33 2.50 6.88 3.25
N LEU A 34 2.17 8.17 3.14
CA LEU A 34 1.43 8.74 2.00
C LEU A 34 0.12 7.97 1.70
N TYR A 35 -0.79 7.95 2.67
CA TYR A 35 -2.07 7.22 2.59
C TYR A 35 -1.91 5.69 2.40
N ALA A 36 -0.88 5.11 3.02
CA ALA A 36 -0.54 3.70 2.93
C ALA A 36 -0.23 3.23 1.51
N THR A 37 0.33 4.08 0.66
CA THR A 37 0.57 3.70 -0.73
C THR A 37 1.73 2.68 -0.91
N PRO A 38 1.68 1.77 -1.89
CA PRO A 38 2.72 0.73 -2.07
C PRO A 38 4.10 1.29 -2.37
N TRP A 39 4.21 2.43 -3.06
CA TRP A 39 5.52 3.05 -3.34
C TRP A 39 6.25 3.54 -2.09
N ALA A 40 5.51 3.84 -1.02
CA ALA A 40 6.11 4.32 0.23
C ALA A 40 6.94 3.23 0.93
N PHE A 41 6.79 1.96 0.55
CA PHE A 41 7.66 0.87 1.05
C PHE A 41 9.14 1.07 0.72
N LYS A 42 9.48 1.84 -0.31
CA LYS A 42 10.87 2.20 -0.62
C LYS A 42 11.59 2.95 0.51
N TYR A 43 10.81 3.60 1.39
CA TYR A 43 11.34 4.45 2.47
C TYR A 43 10.99 3.92 3.86
N LEU A 44 10.17 2.88 3.94
CA LEU A 44 9.73 2.27 5.19
C LEU A 44 10.86 1.40 5.76
N GLU A 45 11.22 1.63 7.01
CA GLU A 45 12.16 0.78 7.74
C GLU A 45 11.39 -0.15 8.69
N PRO A 46 11.75 -1.44 8.80
CA PRO A 46 11.09 -2.33 9.75
C PRO A 46 11.41 -1.95 11.20
N VAL A 47 10.49 -2.27 12.11
CA VAL A 47 10.70 -2.16 13.56
C VAL A 47 11.26 -3.46 14.10
N ASN A 48 11.98 -3.40 15.21
CA ASN A 48 12.47 -4.60 15.90
C ASN A 48 11.38 -5.24 16.78
N ASP A 49 10.31 -5.76 16.16
CA ASP A 49 9.21 -6.47 16.83
C ASP A 49 8.70 -7.63 15.95
N ASN A 50 8.57 -8.83 16.53
CA ASN A 50 8.23 -10.05 15.79
C ASN A 50 6.71 -10.29 15.62
N LYS A 51 5.88 -9.41 16.18
CA LYS A 51 4.41 -9.43 16.09
C LYS A 51 3.88 -8.20 15.36
N THR A 52 4.74 -7.51 14.61
CA THR A 52 4.35 -6.37 13.76
C THR A 52 4.12 -6.83 12.33
N LEU A 53 3.01 -6.38 11.77
CA LEU A 53 2.58 -6.58 10.39
C LEU A 53 2.60 -5.23 9.66
N TYR A 54 2.78 -5.28 8.34
CA TYR A 54 2.87 -4.09 7.50
C TYR A 54 1.79 -4.11 6.43
N ALA A 55 1.06 -3.00 6.30
CA ALA A 55 -0.06 -2.87 5.39
C ALA A 55 0.13 -1.73 4.38
N PHE A 56 -0.62 -1.82 3.28
CA PHE A 56 -0.74 -0.81 2.23
C PHE A 56 -2.18 -0.78 1.71
N HIS A 57 -2.57 0.32 1.08
CA HIS A 57 -3.81 0.45 0.33
C HIS A 57 -3.51 0.38 -1.17
N MET A 58 -4.47 -0.11 -1.96
CA MET A 58 -4.34 -0.19 -3.41
C MET A 58 -5.65 0.19 -4.08
N TYR A 59 -5.76 1.46 -4.50
CA TYR A 59 -6.89 1.98 -5.25
C TYR A 59 -6.50 2.40 -6.67
N GLU A 60 -5.28 2.09 -7.12
CA GLU A 60 -4.84 2.53 -8.44
C GLU A 60 -5.27 1.54 -9.54
N PRO A 61 -5.64 2.03 -10.74
CA PRO A 61 -5.77 3.45 -11.06
C PRO A 61 -7.06 4.03 -10.45
N TYR A 62 -6.93 5.14 -9.74
CA TYR A 62 -8.04 5.75 -8.99
C TYR A 62 -9.25 6.08 -9.87
N GLU A 63 -9.01 6.47 -11.13
CA GLU A 63 -10.06 6.76 -12.10
C GLU A 63 -10.94 5.56 -12.43
N LEU A 64 -10.38 4.34 -12.43
CA LEU A 64 -11.12 3.09 -12.63
C LEU A 64 -11.79 2.64 -11.33
N THR A 65 -11.06 2.63 -10.21
CA THR A 65 -11.56 2.05 -8.96
C THR A 65 -12.67 2.88 -8.31
N ASN A 66 -12.69 4.20 -8.58
CA ASN A 66 -13.72 5.12 -8.10
C ASN A 66 -14.66 5.63 -9.20
N GLN A 67 -14.68 4.98 -10.37
CA GLN A 67 -15.48 5.40 -11.51
C GLN A 67 -16.99 5.40 -11.23
N GLY A 68 -17.47 4.44 -10.42
CA GLY A 68 -18.86 4.36 -9.99
C GLY A 68 -19.32 5.55 -9.13
N GLU A 69 -18.45 6.07 -8.28
CA GLU A 69 -18.72 7.29 -7.49
C GLU A 69 -18.75 8.54 -8.38
N ARG A 70 -17.95 8.54 -9.45
CA ARG A 70 -17.89 9.62 -10.44
C ARG A 70 -19.01 9.55 -11.48
N GLN A 71 -19.87 8.52 -11.44
CA GLN A 71 -20.86 8.21 -12.47
C GLN A 71 -20.26 8.13 -13.90
N ASN A 72 -18.96 7.86 -14.00
CA ASN A 72 -18.25 7.64 -15.25
C ASN A 72 -17.89 6.14 -15.32
N LYS A 73 -18.26 5.43 -16.39
CA LYS A 73 -17.97 3.99 -16.55
C LYS A 73 -17.11 3.69 -17.77
N GLU A 74 -16.32 4.68 -18.19
CA GLU A 74 -15.46 4.60 -19.37
C GLU A 74 -14.33 3.57 -19.24
N TYR A 75 -13.84 3.32 -18.03
CA TYR A 75 -12.70 2.43 -17.82
C TYR A 75 -13.13 0.99 -17.52
N GLN A 76 -12.33 0.05 -18.01
CA GLN A 76 -12.50 -1.39 -17.83
C GLN A 76 -11.17 -2.02 -17.42
N TYR A 77 -11.22 -3.18 -16.79
CA TYR A 77 -10.04 -4.01 -16.53
C TYR A 77 -10.14 -5.33 -17.32
N PRO A 78 -9.07 -5.76 -18.00
CA PRO A 78 -7.85 -5.00 -18.30
C PRO A 78 -8.14 -3.81 -19.23
N GLY A 79 -7.47 -2.68 -19.03
CA GLY A 79 -7.67 -1.51 -19.91
C GLY A 79 -6.67 -0.37 -19.69
N SER A 80 -6.62 0.53 -20.67
CA SER A 80 -5.81 1.76 -20.56
C SER A 80 -6.57 2.81 -19.77
N VAL A 81 -5.93 3.36 -18.73
CA VAL A 81 -6.52 4.36 -17.84
C VAL A 81 -5.65 5.60 -17.80
N LYS A 82 -6.25 6.77 -18.00
CA LYS A 82 -5.56 8.05 -17.79
C LYS A 82 -5.52 8.35 -16.29
N VAL A 83 -4.32 8.43 -15.73
CA VAL A 83 -4.12 8.61 -14.27
C VAL A 83 -3.69 10.04 -13.97
N GLY A 84 -4.43 10.72 -13.10
CA GLY A 84 -4.14 12.10 -12.71
C GLY A 84 -3.98 13.04 -13.91
N ASP A 85 -2.92 13.85 -13.89
CA ASP A 85 -2.60 14.80 -14.97
C ASP A 85 -1.80 14.15 -16.13
N SER A 86 -1.61 12.82 -16.13
CA SER A 86 -0.84 12.15 -17.19
C SER A 86 -1.51 12.37 -18.55
N GLU A 87 -0.75 12.86 -19.52
CA GLU A 87 -1.24 13.01 -20.91
C GLU A 87 -1.42 11.65 -21.61
N THR A 88 -0.63 10.65 -21.20
CA THR A 88 -0.68 9.30 -21.77
C THR A 88 -1.40 8.33 -20.84
N PRO A 89 -2.44 7.61 -21.34
CA PRO A 89 -3.05 6.51 -20.62
C PRO A 89 -2.04 5.40 -20.34
N MET A 90 -2.10 4.82 -19.14
CA MET A 90 -1.29 3.68 -18.75
C MET A 90 -2.10 2.40 -18.88
N MET A 91 -1.48 1.33 -19.41
CA MET A 91 -2.11 0.01 -19.46
C MET A 91 -2.18 -0.59 -18.05
N TRP A 92 -3.39 -0.95 -17.63
CA TRP A 92 -3.67 -1.66 -16.39
C TRP A 92 -4.21 -3.05 -16.68
N ASP A 93 -3.31 -4.01 -16.57
CA ASP A 93 -3.57 -5.45 -16.62
C ASP A 93 -2.86 -6.10 -15.41
N LYS A 94 -2.77 -7.44 -15.41
CA LYS A 94 -2.07 -8.18 -14.35
C LYS A 94 -0.60 -7.77 -14.22
N ASP A 95 0.08 -7.48 -15.32
CA ASP A 95 1.49 -7.11 -15.32
C ASP A 95 1.70 -5.67 -14.85
N GLY A 96 0.79 -4.76 -15.22
CA GLY A 96 0.72 -3.41 -14.68
C GLY A 96 0.55 -3.40 -13.16
N LEU A 97 -0.36 -4.23 -12.64
CA LEU A 97 -0.55 -4.41 -11.19
C LEU A 97 0.70 -4.99 -10.50
N ASN A 98 1.33 -6.01 -11.11
CA ASN A 98 2.57 -6.57 -10.57
C ASN A 98 3.69 -5.52 -10.49
N LYS A 99 3.86 -4.74 -11.57
CA LYS A 99 4.85 -3.65 -11.62
C LYS A 99 4.56 -2.57 -10.57
N PHE A 100 3.29 -2.23 -10.37
CA PHE A 100 2.87 -1.28 -9.35
C PHE A 100 3.22 -1.75 -7.93
N LEU A 101 2.97 -3.03 -7.64
CA LEU A 101 3.22 -3.65 -6.34
C LEU A 101 4.68 -4.06 -6.10
N GLN A 102 5.54 -3.93 -7.11
CA GLN A 102 6.96 -4.30 -7.03
C GLN A 102 7.69 -3.76 -5.78
N PRO A 103 7.49 -2.50 -5.34
CA PRO A 103 8.16 -1.98 -4.14
C PRO A 103 7.82 -2.77 -2.87
N VAL A 104 6.58 -3.25 -2.74
CA VAL A 104 6.15 -4.08 -1.60
C VAL A 104 6.79 -5.46 -1.70
N GLN A 105 6.79 -6.05 -2.90
CA GLN A 105 7.40 -7.36 -3.15
C GLN A 105 8.91 -7.34 -2.88
N ASP A 106 9.61 -6.27 -3.26
CA ASP A 106 11.04 -6.13 -3.00
C ASP A 106 11.34 -5.93 -1.52
N TRP A 107 10.52 -5.14 -0.84
CA TRP A 107 10.62 -4.97 0.61
C TRP A 107 10.34 -6.29 1.36
N SER A 108 9.38 -7.09 0.88
CA SER A 108 9.00 -8.38 1.49
C SER A 108 10.08 -9.43 1.44
N LYS A 109 10.96 -9.39 0.44
CA LYS A 109 12.06 -10.37 0.31
C LYS A 109 13.04 -10.29 1.49
N ASN A 110 13.13 -9.14 2.15
CA ASN A 110 14.07 -8.90 3.24
C ASN A 110 13.52 -9.24 4.63
N LEU A 111 12.23 -9.60 4.75
CA LEU A 111 11.55 -9.86 6.02
C LEU A 111 10.57 -11.03 5.92
N PHE A 112 10.61 -11.96 6.87
CA PHE A 112 9.79 -13.18 6.83
C PHE A 112 8.27 -12.99 6.99
N ARG A 113 7.73 -11.77 7.18
CA ARG A 113 6.30 -11.56 7.49
C ARG A 113 5.74 -10.22 6.99
N ILE A 114 5.29 -10.16 5.74
CA ILE A 114 4.30 -9.15 5.31
C ILE A 114 2.91 -9.76 5.38
N TYR A 115 1.94 -9.01 5.93
CA TYR A 115 0.52 -9.28 5.73
C TYR A 115 -0.06 -8.14 4.89
N GLY A 116 -0.21 -8.36 3.58
CA GLY A 116 -0.84 -7.39 2.71
C GLY A 116 -2.35 -7.36 2.96
N ILE A 117 -2.87 -6.29 3.53
CA ILE A 117 -4.30 -5.99 3.45
C ILE A 117 -4.54 -5.34 2.09
N ILE A 118 -4.86 -6.17 1.09
CA ILE A 118 -5.32 -5.64 -0.20
C ILE A 118 -6.77 -5.19 -0.01
N CYS A 119 -6.97 -3.92 0.37
CA CYS A 119 -8.29 -3.33 0.34
C CYS A 119 -8.65 -3.02 -1.12
N THR A 120 -9.15 -4.03 -1.83
CA THR A 120 -9.84 -3.83 -3.12
C THR A 120 -11.32 -3.63 -2.82
N LYS A 121 -11.97 -2.67 -3.48
CA LYS A 121 -13.41 -2.80 -3.70
C LYS A 121 -13.58 -4.11 -4.46
N LYS A 122 -14.35 -5.02 -3.87
CA LYS A 122 -14.47 -6.44 -4.22
C LYS A 122 -14.94 -6.71 -5.66
N ASP A 123 -15.40 -5.67 -6.35
CA ASP A 123 -16.25 -5.77 -7.54
C ASP A 123 -15.54 -5.52 -8.88
N ILE A 124 -14.22 -5.32 -8.90
CA ILE A 124 -13.51 -4.87 -10.13
C ILE A 124 -12.63 -5.97 -10.76
N PHE A 125 -12.24 -7.01 -10.01
CA PHE A 125 -11.20 -7.96 -10.45
C PHE A 125 -11.62 -9.44 -10.47
N TYR A 126 -12.89 -9.75 -10.21
CA TYR A 126 -13.42 -11.12 -10.27
C TYR A 126 -14.57 -11.21 -11.27
N ASP A 127 -14.22 -11.24 -12.56
CA ASP A 127 -15.06 -11.84 -13.60
C ASP A 127 -14.18 -12.20 -14.82
N THR A 128 -13.50 -13.35 -14.73
CA THR A 128 -13.05 -14.19 -15.86
C THR A 128 -12.96 -15.63 -15.42
#